data_AF-A0A9E4BZ67-F1
#
_entry.id   AF-A0A9E4BZ67-F1
#
_cell.length_a   1.000
_cell.length_b   1.000
_cell.length_c   1.000
_cell.angle_alpha   90.00
_cell.angle_beta   90.00
_cell.angle_gamma   90.00
#
_symmetry.space_group_name_H-M   'P 1'
#
loop_
_entity.id
_entity.type
_entity.pdbx_description
1 polymer ?
#
loop_
_entity_poly.entity_id
_entity_poly.type
_entity_poly.pdbx_seq_one_letter_code
_entity_poly.pdbx_strand_id
1 'polypeptide(L)'
;MRLSVVFLSYNTRDLTRQALSSVLAATEGLEVEIFVVDNASVDGSAEMVAEEFPQVKLICNAANVGFAAGNNVALRQVSGEYALLINTDTIVRRDALRTMVEFLDEHPEAGACGCKILDPDGTLQLDSRRGFPTPLAAFCKMSGLSRFFPKHPLIAHYHMTYLDPEQTAEVEVLSGSCMMVRKAAMDEVGLLDEDYFMYGEDIDWCYRFHRAGWKIYYVPTTEIIHFRGESGRGVPLRILYRKSRAMSIFVNKHMVRRFRFFPLWLLQVGIALYGTFRFLARTGRALAMPLIDAGLVLCGLKLGLAMRYHQELAPFIYRIEQAGNLLGLAVQPTRWLVPPPYSDLQWAAVYGASTLVWLLAFYMSGLYDRRRYSVAWSVVGVTLGFAFIVMLVFFFKAYNFSRLAAV
;
A
#
# COMPACT_ATOMS: atom_id res chain seq x y z
N MET A 1 -30.50 -12.49 20.30
CA MET A 1 -29.20 -12.05 19.75
C MET A 1 -29.26 -10.56 19.47
N ARG A 2 -28.36 -9.80 20.10
CA ARG A 2 -28.33 -8.34 19.99
C ARG A 2 -27.42 -7.86 18.86
N LEU A 3 -26.23 -8.46 18.76
CA LEU A 3 -25.22 -8.08 17.78
C LEU A 3 -24.64 -9.35 17.14
N SER A 4 -24.49 -9.34 15.82
CA SER A 4 -23.70 -10.33 15.09
C SER A 4 -22.43 -9.67 14.57
N VAL A 5 -21.26 -10.15 14.99
CA VAL A 5 -19.97 -9.64 14.50
C VAL A 5 -19.46 -10.53 13.39
N VAL A 6 -19.08 -9.94 12.26
CA VAL A 6 -18.61 -10.65 11.06
C VAL A 6 -17.19 -10.23 10.75
N PHE A 7 -16.29 -11.23 10.75
CA PHE A 7 -14.92 -11.11 10.28
C PHE A 7 -14.74 -11.89 8.97
N LEU A 8 -13.96 -11.31 8.06
CA LEU A 8 -13.42 -12.03 6.92
C LEU A 8 -11.89 -12.14 7.06
N SER A 9 -11.39 -13.36 7.21
CA SER A 9 -9.97 -13.68 7.36
C SER A 9 -9.36 -14.11 6.02
N TYR A 10 -8.13 -13.64 5.73
CA TYR A 10 -7.33 -14.13 4.60
C TYR A 10 -5.84 -13.93 4.86
N ASN A 11 -5.14 -14.98 5.28
CA ASN A 11 -3.70 -14.98 5.59
C ASN A 11 -3.29 -13.91 6.63
N THR A 12 -4.05 -13.79 7.71
CA THR A 12 -3.85 -12.81 8.80
C THR A 12 -3.87 -13.43 10.19
N ARG A 13 -3.43 -14.68 10.37
CA ARG A 13 -3.60 -15.46 11.62
C ARG A 13 -3.40 -14.65 12.91
N ASP A 14 -2.24 -14.02 13.09
CA ASP A 14 -1.93 -13.31 14.34
C ASP A 14 -2.78 -12.04 14.55
N LEU A 15 -3.12 -11.34 13.47
CA LEU A 15 -4.02 -10.19 13.52
C LEU A 15 -5.44 -10.64 13.83
N THR A 16 -5.93 -11.70 13.17
CA THR A 16 -7.24 -12.29 13.42
C THR A 16 -7.37 -12.70 14.89
N ARG A 17 -6.34 -13.34 15.46
CA ARG A 17 -6.31 -13.68 16.90
C ARG A 17 -6.46 -12.44 17.78
N GLN A 18 -5.65 -11.41 17.54
CA GLN A 18 -5.70 -10.17 18.30
C GLN A 18 -7.06 -9.47 18.20
N ALA A 19 -7.61 -9.38 16.99
CA ALA A 19 -8.90 -8.76 16.75
C ALA A 19 -10.03 -9.50 17.46
N LEU A 20 -10.05 -10.84 17.38
CA LEU A 20 -11.02 -11.68 18.10
C LEU A 20 -10.92 -11.49 19.62
N SER A 21 -9.72 -11.49 20.19
CA SER A 21 -9.52 -11.23 21.62
C SER A 21 -10.06 -9.84 22.02
N SER A 22 -9.81 -8.81 21.20
CA SER A 22 -10.28 -7.45 21.49
C SER A 22 -11.81 -7.32 21.37
N VAL A 23 -12.43 -7.98 20.38
CA VAL A 23 -13.89 -7.99 20.22
C VAL A 23 -14.55 -8.74 21.37
N LEU A 24 -14.05 -9.91 21.75
CA LEU A 24 -14.59 -10.68 22.88
C LEU A 24 -14.51 -9.88 24.19
N ALA A 25 -13.45 -9.09 24.39
CA ALA A 25 -13.37 -8.18 25.54
C ALA A 25 -14.40 -7.03 25.47
N ALA A 26 -14.82 -6.64 24.27
CA ALA A 26 -15.82 -5.59 24.03
C ALA A 26 -17.28 -6.11 23.97
N THR A 27 -17.50 -7.44 24.04
CA THR A 27 -18.86 -8.01 24.07
C THR A 27 -19.47 -8.06 25.48
N GLU A 28 -18.76 -7.62 26.52
CA GLU A 28 -19.22 -7.71 27.91
C GLU A 28 -20.58 -7.00 28.08
N GLY A 29 -21.58 -7.76 28.52
CA GLY A 29 -22.96 -7.29 28.72
C GLY A 29 -23.79 -7.13 27.44
N LEU A 30 -23.37 -7.71 26.32
CA LEU A 30 -24.14 -7.82 25.08
C LEU A 30 -24.36 -9.30 24.73
N GLU A 31 -25.54 -9.63 24.20
CA GLU A 31 -25.81 -10.94 23.61
C GLU A 31 -25.24 -10.96 22.18
N VAL A 32 -24.05 -11.53 22.02
CA VAL A 32 -23.29 -11.46 20.76
C VAL A 32 -23.08 -12.85 20.17
N GLU A 33 -23.22 -12.95 18.85
CA GLU A 33 -22.67 -14.06 18.07
C GLU A 33 -21.54 -13.54 17.17
N ILE A 34 -20.50 -14.35 16.99
CA ILE A 34 -19.33 -13.96 16.20
C ILE A 34 -19.13 -14.98 15.10
N PHE A 35 -18.99 -14.49 13.86
CA PHE A 35 -18.65 -15.27 12.69
C PHE A 35 -17.25 -14.91 12.21
N VAL A 36 -16.46 -15.92 11.88
CA VAL A 36 -15.23 -15.76 11.11
C VAL A 36 -15.37 -16.55 9.83
N VAL A 37 -15.34 -15.86 8.69
CA VAL A 37 -15.25 -16.49 7.38
C VAL A 37 -13.78 -16.54 7.00
N ASP A 38 -13.20 -17.73 6.93
CA ASP A 38 -11.86 -17.91 6.39
C ASP A 38 -11.91 -18.04 4.87
N ASN A 39 -11.25 -17.13 4.16
CA ASN A 39 -11.34 -17.02 2.70
C ASN A 39 -10.27 -17.84 1.98
N ALA A 40 -10.11 -19.11 2.40
CA ALA A 40 -9.06 -20.03 2.00
C ALA A 40 -7.64 -19.55 2.37
N SER A 41 -7.41 -19.28 3.65
CA SER A 41 -6.07 -18.99 4.18
C SER A 41 -5.18 -20.23 4.18
N VAL A 42 -3.87 -20.03 4.10
CA VAL A 42 -2.84 -21.09 4.14
C VAL A 42 -1.83 -20.89 5.27
N ASP A 43 -2.11 -19.98 6.19
CA ASP A 43 -1.23 -19.56 7.28
C ASP A 43 -1.62 -20.15 8.66
N GLY A 44 -2.59 -21.06 8.69
CA GLY A 44 -3.12 -21.64 9.93
C GLY A 44 -4.22 -20.79 10.60
N SER A 45 -4.80 -19.81 9.89
CA SER A 45 -5.86 -18.94 10.44
C SER A 45 -7.10 -19.73 10.89
N ALA A 46 -7.59 -20.66 10.06
CA ALA A 46 -8.81 -21.41 10.36
C ALA A 46 -8.62 -22.35 11.57
N GLU A 47 -7.50 -23.05 11.61
CA GLU A 47 -7.12 -23.95 12.70
C GLU A 47 -7.00 -23.18 14.02
N MET A 48 -6.34 -22.01 13.98
CA MET A 48 -6.23 -21.13 15.13
C MET A 48 -7.60 -20.71 15.68
N VAL A 49 -8.54 -20.32 14.80
CA VAL A 49 -9.89 -19.93 15.25
C VAL A 49 -10.63 -21.11 15.88
N ALA A 50 -10.54 -22.29 15.27
CA ALA A 50 -11.20 -23.49 15.79
C ALA A 50 -10.64 -23.94 17.15
N GLU A 51 -9.32 -23.82 17.35
CA GLU A 51 -8.63 -24.24 18.58
C GLU A 51 -8.75 -23.22 19.71
N GLU A 52 -8.50 -21.94 19.43
CA GLU A 52 -8.39 -20.88 20.44
C GLU A 52 -9.72 -20.18 20.72
N PHE A 53 -10.67 -20.21 19.78
CA PHE A 53 -11.96 -19.51 19.88
C PHE A 53 -13.16 -20.41 19.53
N PRO A 54 -13.38 -21.53 20.24
CA PRO A 54 -14.44 -22.50 19.92
C PRO A 54 -15.87 -21.93 20.01
N GLN A 55 -16.05 -20.79 20.67
CA GLN A 55 -17.32 -20.06 20.72
C GLN A 55 -17.64 -19.28 19.43
N VAL A 56 -16.68 -19.12 18.52
CA VAL A 56 -16.82 -18.39 17.26
C VAL A 56 -17.31 -19.33 16.16
N LYS A 57 -18.28 -18.88 15.36
CA LYS A 57 -18.79 -19.61 14.20
C LYS A 57 -17.82 -19.48 13.02
N LEU A 58 -16.91 -20.44 12.89
CA LEU A 58 -15.96 -20.50 11.78
C LEU A 58 -16.62 -21.08 10.52
N ILE A 59 -16.44 -20.39 9.38
CA ILE A 59 -16.88 -20.84 8.06
C ILE A 59 -15.69 -20.78 7.11
N CYS A 60 -15.28 -21.91 6.53
CA CYS A 60 -14.14 -21.96 5.62
C CYS A 60 -14.61 -22.01 4.16
N ASN A 61 -14.25 -20.99 3.37
CA ASN A 61 -14.46 -20.98 1.94
C ASN A 61 -13.40 -21.84 1.23
N ALA A 62 -13.80 -22.46 0.12
CA ALA A 62 -12.88 -23.24 -0.72
C ALA A 62 -11.87 -22.38 -1.51
N ALA A 63 -12.16 -21.08 -1.69
CA ALA A 63 -11.31 -20.15 -2.41
C ALA A 63 -11.50 -18.72 -1.90
N ASN A 64 -10.54 -17.84 -2.20
CA ASN A 64 -10.67 -16.41 -1.92
C ASN A 64 -11.67 -15.76 -2.89
N VAL A 65 -12.92 -15.58 -2.42
CA VAL A 65 -14.01 -14.99 -3.20
C VAL A 65 -14.07 -13.46 -3.12
N GLY A 66 -13.11 -12.83 -2.44
CA GLY A 66 -13.12 -11.38 -2.20
C GLY A 66 -13.91 -10.96 -0.96
N PHE A 67 -13.93 -9.65 -0.72
CA PHE A 67 -14.46 -9.05 0.50
C PHE A 67 -15.99 -9.12 0.56
N ALA A 68 -16.69 -8.68 -0.48
CA ALA A 68 -18.15 -8.66 -0.50
C ALA A 68 -18.75 -10.08 -0.39
N ALA A 69 -18.39 -10.96 -1.31
CA ALA A 69 -18.89 -12.34 -1.32
C ALA A 69 -18.49 -13.10 -0.04
N GLY A 70 -17.27 -12.88 0.48
CA GLY A 70 -16.80 -13.52 1.70
C GLY A 70 -17.62 -13.12 2.93
N ASN A 71 -17.80 -11.82 3.16
CA ASN A 71 -18.64 -11.33 4.27
C ASN A 71 -20.10 -11.77 4.10
N ASN A 72 -20.63 -11.79 2.87
CA ASN A 72 -22.00 -12.22 2.61
C ASN A 72 -22.30 -13.65 3.07
N VAL A 73 -21.31 -14.55 3.11
CA VAL A 73 -21.50 -15.92 3.62
C VAL A 73 -21.99 -15.90 5.07
N ALA A 74 -21.41 -15.04 5.91
CA ALA A 74 -21.83 -14.86 7.29
C ALA A 74 -23.07 -13.96 7.40
N LEU A 75 -23.15 -12.85 6.64
CA LEU A 75 -24.28 -11.91 6.70
C LEU A 75 -25.63 -12.55 6.33
N ARG A 76 -25.64 -13.65 5.56
CA ARG A 76 -26.87 -14.44 5.31
C ARG A 76 -27.36 -15.24 6.53
N GLN A 77 -26.50 -15.42 7.53
CA GLN A 77 -26.75 -16.28 8.69
C GLN A 77 -26.87 -15.50 10.01
N VAL A 78 -26.62 -14.19 9.99
CA VAL A 78 -26.70 -13.35 11.19
C VAL A 78 -28.14 -13.28 11.72
N SER A 79 -28.28 -13.37 13.04
CA SER A 79 -29.55 -13.31 13.77
C SER A 79 -29.67 -12.09 14.68
N GLY A 80 -28.59 -11.31 14.84
CA GLY A 80 -28.55 -10.09 15.62
C GLY A 80 -29.41 -8.98 15.04
N GLU A 81 -29.97 -8.15 15.91
CA GLU A 81 -30.67 -6.92 15.51
C GLU A 81 -29.74 -5.94 14.78
N TYR A 82 -28.44 -6.00 15.11
CA TYR A 82 -27.36 -5.31 14.43
C TYR A 82 -26.34 -6.31 13.89
N ALA A 83 -25.73 -5.99 12.76
CA ALA A 83 -24.59 -6.72 12.21
C ALA A 83 -23.38 -5.78 12.10
N LEU A 84 -22.23 -6.17 12.65
CA LEU A 84 -20.98 -5.43 12.55
C LEU A 84 -20.06 -6.12 11.54
N LEU A 85 -19.69 -5.40 10.49
CA LEU A 85 -18.55 -5.75 9.65
C LEU A 85 -17.31 -5.13 10.24
N ILE A 86 -16.31 -5.96 10.52
CA ILE A 86 -15.03 -5.52 11.07
C ILE A 86 -13.89 -6.32 10.48
N ASN A 87 -12.78 -5.64 10.20
CA ASN A 87 -11.60 -6.31 9.64
C ASN A 87 -10.84 -7.10 10.71
N THR A 88 -10.06 -8.09 10.27
CA THR A 88 -9.20 -8.90 11.15
C THR A 88 -7.95 -8.15 11.63
N ASP A 89 -7.63 -6.99 11.07
CA ASP A 89 -6.48 -6.16 11.42
C ASP A 89 -6.89 -4.95 12.28
N THR A 90 -7.75 -5.18 13.27
CA THR A 90 -8.25 -4.15 14.20
C THR A 90 -8.04 -4.48 15.67
N ILE A 91 -7.93 -3.45 16.52
CA ILE A 91 -8.07 -3.56 17.98
C ILE A 91 -9.27 -2.71 18.40
N VAL A 92 -10.24 -3.36 19.05
CA VAL A 92 -11.50 -2.75 19.46
C VAL A 92 -11.41 -2.26 20.90
N ARG A 93 -11.82 -1.00 21.14
CA ARG A 93 -11.96 -0.47 22.50
C ARG A 93 -13.14 -1.15 23.21
N ARG A 94 -13.02 -1.38 24.51
CA ARG A 94 -13.99 -2.17 25.29
C ARG A 94 -15.44 -1.65 25.24
N ASP A 95 -15.62 -0.34 25.16
CA ASP A 95 -16.93 0.30 25.07
C ASP A 95 -17.51 0.33 23.64
N ALA A 96 -16.69 0.10 22.61
CA ALA A 96 -17.04 0.43 21.22
C ALA A 96 -18.31 -0.24 20.70
N LEU A 97 -18.46 -1.54 20.97
CA LEU A 97 -19.63 -2.29 20.51
C LEU A 97 -20.90 -1.80 21.20
N ARG A 98 -20.83 -1.60 22.53
CA ARG A 98 -21.95 -1.09 23.33
C ARG A 98 -22.36 0.30 22.88
N THR A 99 -21.40 1.22 22.74
CA THR A 99 -21.66 2.60 22.31
C THR A 99 -22.33 2.66 20.94
N MET A 100 -21.89 1.84 19.98
CA MET A 100 -22.51 1.80 18.65
C MET A 100 -23.91 1.20 18.67
N VAL A 101 -24.14 0.15 19.47
CA VAL A 101 -25.46 -0.47 19.67
C VAL A 101 -26.44 0.51 20.31
N GLU A 102 -26.04 1.17 21.41
CA GLU A 102 -26.85 2.18 22.11
C GLU A 102 -27.15 3.37 21.20
N PHE A 103 -26.17 3.83 20.41
CA PHE A 103 -26.40 4.90 19.43
C PHE A 103 -27.48 4.53 18.42
N LEU A 104 -27.46 3.29 17.89
CA LEU A 104 -28.48 2.85 16.93
C LEU A 104 -29.85 2.68 17.59
N ASP A 105 -29.95 2.33 18.87
CA ASP A 105 -31.27 2.34 19.54
C ASP A 105 -31.88 3.73 19.63
N GLU A 106 -31.05 4.71 19.99
CA GLU A 106 -31.47 6.11 20.15
C GLU A 106 -31.81 6.78 18.82
N HIS A 107 -31.34 6.23 17.69
CA HIS A 107 -31.54 6.75 16.35
C HIS A 107 -32.22 5.72 15.43
N PRO A 108 -33.55 5.52 15.54
CA PRO A 108 -34.30 4.58 14.71
C PRO A 108 -34.19 4.84 13.21
N GLU A 109 -33.89 6.05 12.77
CA GLU A 109 -33.67 6.41 11.36
C GLU A 109 -32.27 6.04 10.84
N ALA A 110 -31.34 5.68 11.73
CA ALA A 110 -30.01 5.23 11.36
C ALA A 110 -30.05 3.78 10.87
N GLY A 111 -29.64 3.59 9.62
CA GLY A 111 -29.43 2.26 9.03
C GLY A 111 -28.03 1.71 9.31
N ALA A 112 -27.05 2.60 9.54
CA ALA A 112 -25.68 2.23 9.88
C ALA A 112 -24.97 3.28 10.74
N CYS A 113 -24.01 2.83 11.54
CA CYS A 113 -23.05 3.69 12.23
C CYS A 113 -21.63 3.11 12.17
N GLY A 114 -20.64 3.96 12.34
CA GLY A 114 -19.23 3.56 12.43
C GLY A 114 -18.49 4.50 13.37
N CYS A 115 -17.53 3.95 14.10
CA CYS A 115 -16.80 4.71 15.11
C CYS A 115 -15.60 5.47 14.51
N LYS A 116 -14.87 6.18 15.37
CA LYS A 116 -13.55 6.71 15.02
C LYS A 116 -12.57 5.56 14.74
N ILE A 117 -11.76 5.69 13.70
CA ILE A 117 -10.74 4.70 13.34
C ILE A 117 -9.38 5.39 13.34
N LEU A 118 -8.46 4.84 14.11
CA LEU A 118 -7.09 5.35 14.25
C LEU A 118 -6.09 4.40 13.59
N ASP A 119 -5.03 4.97 13.02
CA ASP A 119 -3.81 4.24 12.70
C ASP A 119 -3.08 3.88 14.02
N PRO A 120 -2.12 2.93 14.02
CA PRO A 120 -1.42 2.50 15.24
C PRO A 120 -0.62 3.60 15.96
N ASP A 121 -0.31 4.69 15.27
CA ASP A 121 0.33 5.89 15.82
C ASP A 121 -0.66 6.89 16.44
N GLY A 122 -1.95 6.55 16.48
CA GLY A 122 -3.03 7.38 17.00
C GLY A 122 -3.57 8.42 16.00
N THR A 123 -3.06 8.45 14.77
CA THR A 123 -3.57 9.38 13.76
C THR A 123 -4.92 8.93 13.20
N LEU A 124 -5.80 9.89 12.90
CA LEU A 124 -7.14 9.59 12.37
C LEU A 124 -7.06 9.01 10.95
N GLN A 125 -7.70 7.86 10.74
CA GLN A 125 -7.96 7.36 9.39
C GLN A 125 -9.12 8.14 8.78
N LEU A 126 -8.80 9.05 7.84
CA LEU A 126 -9.79 9.83 7.09
C LEU A 126 -10.77 8.96 6.29
N ASP A 127 -10.44 7.70 6.01
CA ASP A 127 -11.34 6.76 5.34
C ASP A 127 -12.50 6.29 6.24
N SER A 128 -12.45 6.55 7.55
CA SER A 128 -13.55 6.25 8.51
C SER A 128 -14.85 6.96 8.16
N ARG A 129 -14.78 8.13 7.52
CA ARG A 129 -15.92 8.93 7.05
C ARG A 129 -15.62 9.57 5.72
N ARG A 130 -16.51 9.38 4.74
CA ARG A 130 -16.31 9.88 3.38
C ARG A 130 -17.59 10.44 2.80
N GLY A 131 -17.41 11.38 1.87
CA GLY A 131 -18.43 11.74 0.88
C GLY A 131 -18.45 10.75 -0.28
N PHE A 132 -19.59 10.65 -0.97
CA PHE A 132 -19.70 9.90 -2.21
C PHE A 132 -18.71 10.43 -3.25
N PRO A 133 -18.14 9.55 -4.10
CA PRO A 133 -17.17 9.93 -5.12
C PRO A 133 -17.86 10.60 -6.32
N THR A 134 -18.53 11.73 -6.08
CA THR A 134 -19.09 12.58 -7.15
C THR A 134 -17.97 13.13 -8.03
N PRO A 135 -18.25 13.54 -9.29
CA PRO A 135 -17.23 14.09 -10.19
C PRO A 135 -16.38 15.20 -9.56
N LEU A 136 -17.02 16.14 -8.86
CA LEU A 136 -16.35 17.24 -8.18
C LEU A 136 -15.49 16.74 -7.02
N ALA A 137 -16.04 15.88 -6.15
CA ALA A 137 -15.31 15.33 -5.00
C ALA A 137 -14.09 14.49 -5.44
N ALA A 138 -14.27 13.68 -6.48
CA ALA A 138 -13.20 12.91 -7.09
C ALA A 138 -12.11 13.83 -7.66
N PHE A 139 -12.50 14.87 -8.42
CA PHE A 139 -11.55 15.85 -8.96
C PHE A 139 -10.76 16.58 -7.86
N CYS A 140 -11.43 17.11 -6.83
CA CYS A 140 -10.78 17.81 -5.73
C CYS A 140 -9.80 16.91 -4.95
N LYS A 141 -10.17 15.62 -4.75
CA LYS A 141 -9.30 14.63 -4.11
C LYS A 141 -8.09 14.29 -4.99
N MET A 142 -8.32 14.00 -6.27
CA MET A 142 -7.29 13.52 -7.19
C MET A 142 -6.27 14.60 -7.56
N SER A 143 -6.71 15.86 -7.68
CA SER A 143 -5.85 17.02 -7.92
C SER A 143 -5.02 17.42 -6.69
N GLY A 144 -5.41 16.96 -5.50
CA GLY A 144 -4.81 17.38 -4.23
C GLY A 144 -5.33 18.72 -3.71
N LEU A 145 -6.33 19.32 -4.36
CA LEU A 145 -6.93 20.60 -3.95
C LEU A 145 -7.48 20.54 -2.52
N SER A 146 -8.02 19.39 -2.10
CA SER A 146 -8.51 19.16 -0.74
C SER A 146 -7.44 19.35 0.35
N ARG A 147 -6.14 19.21 0.03
CA ARG A 147 -5.05 19.45 0.97
C ARG A 147 -4.84 20.94 1.24
N PHE A 148 -5.12 21.79 0.26
CA PHE A 148 -4.96 23.24 0.38
C PHE A 148 -6.19 23.90 1.02
N PHE A 149 -7.37 23.31 0.83
CA PHE A 149 -8.63 23.83 1.39
C PHE A 149 -9.36 22.78 2.25
N PRO A 150 -8.74 22.30 3.34
CA PRO A 150 -9.27 21.18 4.12
C PRO A 150 -10.57 21.52 4.87
N LYS A 151 -10.85 22.80 5.11
CA LYS A 151 -12.07 23.27 5.79
C LYS A 151 -13.21 23.64 4.85
N HIS A 152 -13.01 23.59 3.53
CA HIS A 152 -14.04 24.00 2.58
C HIS A 152 -14.97 22.83 2.23
N PRO A 153 -16.27 22.88 2.54
CA PRO A 153 -17.17 21.73 2.43
C PRO A 153 -17.21 21.07 1.05
N LEU A 154 -17.24 21.86 -0.03
CA LEU A 154 -17.25 21.32 -1.40
C LEU A 154 -15.91 20.72 -1.86
N ILE A 155 -14.78 21.26 -1.39
CA ILE A 155 -13.44 20.86 -1.87
C ILE A 155 -12.92 19.68 -1.04
N ALA A 156 -13.15 19.73 0.27
CA ALA A 156 -12.80 18.69 1.22
C ALA A 156 -13.88 17.60 1.35
N HIS A 157 -14.93 17.64 0.51
CA HIS A 157 -16.11 16.77 0.61
C HIS A 157 -15.77 15.29 0.76
N TYR A 158 -14.85 14.77 -0.05
CA TYR A 158 -14.56 13.33 -0.08
C TYR A 158 -14.10 12.76 1.27
N HIS A 159 -13.25 13.47 2.03
CA HIS A 159 -12.81 13.02 3.37
C HIS A 159 -13.50 13.79 4.50
N MET A 160 -14.44 14.67 4.15
CA MET A 160 -15.19 15.50 5.09
C MET A 160 -14.32 16.21 6.14
N THR A 161 -13.12 16.68 5.76
CA THR A 161 -12.14 17.27 6.72
C THR A 161 -12.57 18.63 7.28
N TYR A 162 -13.70 19.16 6.81
CA TYR A 162 -14.36 20.34 7.37
C TYR A 162 -15.19 20.00 8.62
N LEU A 163 -15.48 18.73 8.88
CA LEU A 163 -16.12 18.26 10.11
C LEU A 163 -15.10 18.10 11.23
N ASP A 164 -15.52 18.36 12.46
CA ASP A 164 -14.74 18.06 13.65
C ASP A 164 -14.58 16.53 13.80
N PRO A 165 -13.35 15.99 13.93
CA PRO A 165 -13.09 14.58 14.24
C PRO A 165 -13.78 14.04 15.49
N GLU A 166 -14.09 14.93 16.44
CA GLU A 166 -14.63 14.59 17.76
C GLU A 166 -16.16 14.74 17.82
N GLN A 167 -16.79 15.21 16.75
CA GLN A 167 -18.24 15.42 16.71
C GLN A 167 -18.96 14.30 15.94
N THR A 168 -20.01 13.77 16.56
CA THR A 168 -20.96 12.88 15.86
C THR A 168 -21.57 13.61 14.69
N ALA A 169 -21.56 12.97 13.51
CA ALA A 169 -22.07 13.58 12.30
C ALA A 169 -22.75 12.54 11.40
N GLU A 170 -23.81 12.98 10.72
CA GLU A 170 -24.33 12.24 9.57
C GLU A 170 -23.30 12.27 8.43
N VAL A 171 -23.01 11.12 7.84
CA VAL A 171 -21.99 10.95 6.80
C VAL A 171 -22.55 10.13 5.63
N GLU A 172 -21.93 10.28 4.46
CA GLU A 172 -22.42 9.58 3.27
C GLU A 172 -21.90 8.14 3.20
N VAL A 173 -20.66 7.91 3.63
CA VAL A 173 -19.97 6.63 3.52
C VAL A 173 -19.13 6.36 4.76
N LEU A 174 -19.27 5.16 5.33
CA LEU A 174 -18.38 4.62 6.35
C LEU A 174 -17.35 3.66 5.72
N SER A 175 -16.31 3.32 6.48
CA SER A 175 -15.34 2.29 6.08
C SER A 175 -15.88 0.90 6.38
N GLY A 176 -15.77 -0.03 5.43
CA GLY A 176 -16.05 -1.46 5.68
C GLY A 176 -15.14 -2.11 6.73
N SER A 177 -14.10 -1.41 7.21
CA SER A 177 -13.23 -1.90 8.30
C SER A 177 -13.87 -1.85 9.69
N CYS A 178 -14.91 -1.05 9.88
CA CYS A 178 -15.76 -1.03 11.09
C CYS A 178 -17.07 -0.32 10.75
N MET A 179 -18.11 -1.11 10.46
CA MET A 179 -19.43 -0.60 10.09
C MET A 179 -20.50 -1.49 10.72
N MET A 180 -21.26 -0.93 11.66
CA MET A 180 -22.41 -1.58 12.27
C MET A 180 -23.67 -1.17 11.50
N VAL A 181 -24.43 -2.15 11.04
CA VAL A 181 -25.68 -1.95 10.30
C VAL A 181 -26.87 -2.49 11.06
N ARG A 182 -28.01 -1.81 10.96
CA ARG A 182 -29.30 -2.30 11.44
C ARG A 182 -29.78 -3.41 10.53
N LYS A 183 -30.16 -4.56 11.11
CA LYS A 183 -30.64 -5.71 10.33
C LYS A 183 -31.85 -5.38 9.47
N ALA A 184 -32.84 -4.66 10.01
CA ALA A 184 -34.01 -4.23 9.24
C ALA A 184 -33.64 -3.39 8.00
N ALA A 185 -32.69 -2.46 8.15
CA ALA A 185 -32.20 -1.65 7.05
C ALA A 185 -31.41 -2.51 6.04
N MET A 186 -30.55 -3.42 6.52
CA MET A 186 -29.82 -4.39 5.68
C MET A 186 -30.77 -5.30 4.89
N ASP A 187 -31.84 -5.80 5.51
CA ASP A 187 -32.82 -6.67 4.87
C ASP A 187 -33.59 -5.93 3.75
N GLU A 188 -33.81 -4.62 3.91
CA GLU A 188 -34.41 -3.76 2.89
C GLU A 188 -33.45 -3.47 1.73
N VAL A 189 -32.21 -3.07 2.02
CA VAL A 189 -31.27 -2.62 0.98
C VAL A 189 -30.50 -3.76 0.30
N GLY A 190 -30.50 -4.95 0.92
CA GLY A 190 -29.72 -6.12 0.53
C GLY A 190 -28.29 -6.11 1.05
N LEU A 191 -27.57 -7.22 0.85
CA LEU A 191 -26.20 -7.42 1.33
C LEU A 191 -25.16 -6.63 0.52
N LEU A 192 -23.86 -6.84 0.78
CA LEU A 192 -22.79 -6.27 -0.05
C LEU A 192 -22.91 -6.74 -1.49
N ASP A 193 -22.58 -5.88 -2.43
CA ASP A 193 -22.65 -6.19 -3.86
C ASP A 193 -21.42 -7.00 -4.29
N GLU A 194 -21.64 -8.23 -4.75
CA GLU A 194 -20.59 -9.20 -5.06
C GLU A 194 -19.82 -8.89 -6.36
N ASP A 195 -20.26 -7.91 -7.17
CA ASP A 195 -19.45 -7.42 -8.31
C ASP A 195 -18.15 -6.76 -7.83
N TYR A 196 -18.15 -6.25 -6.59
CA TYR A 196 -16.99 -5.69 -5.93
C TYR A 196 -16.19 -6.80 -5.24
N PHE A 197 -15.03 -7.13 -5.82
CA PHE A 197 -14.09 -8.02 -5.13
C PHE A 197 -13.52 -7.36 -3.85
N MET A 198 -13.23 -6.05 -3.86
CA MET A 198 -12.67 -5.27 -2.72
C MET A 198 -12.62 -3.75 -3.06
N TYR A 199 -12.69 -2.88 -2.04
CA TYR A 199 -12.49 -1.41 -2.04
C TYR A 199 -13.62 -0.50 -2.56
N GLY A 200 -14.81 -1.01 -2.82
CA GLY A 200 -15.95 -0.14 -3.22
C GLY A 200 -17.31 -0.65 -2.80
N GLU A 201 -17.37 -1.85 -2.25
CA GLU A 201 -18.54 -2.47 -1.66
C GLU A 201 -19.13 -1.64 -0.51
N ASP A 202 -18.30 -0.98 0.30
CA ASP A 202 -18.72 -0.12 1.40
C ASP A 202 -19.39 1.16 0.87
N ILE A 203 -18.79 1.81 -0.13
CA ILE A 203 -19.37 2.98 -0.83
C ILE A 203 -20.72 2.61 -1.47
N ASP A 204 -20.79 1.46 -2.14
CA ASP A 204 -22.01 0.96 -2.77
C ASP A 204 -23.12 0.70 -1.75
N TRP A 205 -22.79 0.03 -0.66
CA TRP A 205 -23.76 -0.33 0.36
C TRP A 205 -24.30 0.89 1.07
N CYS A 206 -23.42 1.82 1.48
CA CYS A 206 -23.81 3.12 2.02
C CYS A 206 -24.69 3.90 1.03
N TYR A 207 -24.38 3.88 -0.26
CA TYR A 207 -25.22 4.52 -1.27
C TYR A 207 -26.63 3.93 -1.31
N ARG A 208 -26.77 2.60 -1.20
CA ARG A 208 -28.08 1.92 -1.15
C ARG A 208 -28.86 2.25 0.13
N PHE A 209 -28.21 2.35 1.29
CA PHE A 209 -28.84 2.87 2.52
C PHE A 209 -29.41 4.27 2.33
N HIS A 210 -28.60 5.21 1.82
CA HIS A 210 -29.04 6.58 1.52
C HIS A 210 -30.21 6.61 0.53
N ARG A 211 -30.19 5.74 -0.48
CA ARG A 211 -31.27 5.63 -1.49
C ARG A 211 -32.59 5.11 -0.93
N ALA A 212 -32.54 4.29 0.11
CA ALA A 212 -33.70 3.80 0.84
C ALA A 212 -34.17 4.77 1.95
N GLY A 213 -33.46 5.90 2.14
CA GLY A 213 -33.82 6.92 3.13
C GLY A 213 -33.25 6.70 4.52
N TRP A 214 -32.40 5.68 4.69
CA TRP A 214 -31.67 5.44 5.93
C TRP A 214 -30.52 6.43 6.09
N LYS A 215 -30.33 6.93 7.31
CA LYS A 215 -29.17 7.76 7.65
C LYS A 215 -27.98 6.90 8.06
N ILE A 216 -26.79 7.48 7.92
CA ILE A 216 -25.53 6.84 8.29
C ILE A 216 -24.74 7.80 9.18
N TYR A 217 -24.21 7.32 10.29
CA TYR A 217 -23.57 8.17 11.30
C TYR A 217 -22.13 7.77 11.60
N TYR A 218 -21.27 8.78 11.71
CA TYR A 218 -19.95 8.68 12.32
C TYR A 218 -20.06 9.01 13.82
N VAL A 219 -19.60 8.10 14.67
CA VAL A 219 -19.77 8.14 16.13
C VAL A 219 -18.39 8.14 16.83
N PRO A 220 -17.76 9.32 17.04
CA PRO A 220 -16.40 9.42 17.55
C PRO A 220 -16.25 9.29 19.06
N THR A 221 -17.35 9.09 19.80
CA THR A 221 -17.33 8.88 21.25
C THR A 221 -16.65 7.57 21.64
N THR A 222 -16.50 6.64 20.70
CA THR A 222 -15.64 5.47 20.81
C THR A 222 -14.74 5.32 19.59
N GLU A 223 -13.76 4.42 19.64
CA GLU A 223 -12.81 4.21 18.56
C GLU A 223 -12.27 2.78 18.46
N ILE A 224 -11.64 2.50 17.33
CA ILE A 224 -10.80 1.32 17.11
C ILE A 224 -9.44 1.73 16.53
N ILE A 225 -8.45 0.86 16.68
CA ILE A 225 -7.19 0.93 15.92
C ILE A 225 -7.31 -0.02 14.73
N HIS A 226 -6.86 0.38 13.54
CA HIS A 226 -6.86 -0.45 12.34
C HIS A 226 -5.48 -0.41 11.66
N PHE A 227 -4.83 -1.56 11.51
CA PHE A 227 -3.45 -1.67 11.00
C PHE A 227 -3.30 -1.49 9.48
N ARG A 228 -4.37 -1.07 8.77
CA ARG A 228 -4.44 -0.70 7.34
C ARG A 228 -3.54 -1.49 6.38
N GLY A 229 -4.17 -2.39 5.63
CA GLY A 229 -3.54 -3.02 4.46
C GLY A 229 -2.70 -4.25 4.80
N GLU A 230 -2.65 -4.63 6.07
CA GLU A 230 -2.09 -5.90 6.52
C GLU A 230 -2.97 -7.08 6.10
N SER A 231 -4.29 -6.93 6.13
CA SER A 231 -5.26 -7.88 5.55
C SER A 231 -5.38 -7.82 4.02
N GLY A 232 -4.88 -6.73 3.42
CA GLY A 232 -4.89 -6.47 1.98
C GLY A 232 -3.54 -6.65 1.30
N ARG A 233 -2.59 -7.38 1.91
CA ARG A 233 -1.24 -7.61 1.38
C ARG A 233 -1.31 -8.13 -0.06
N GLY A 234 -1.09 -7.24 -1.00
CA GLY A 234 -1.26 -7.51 -2.42
C GLY A 234 -0.27 -6.72 -3.25
N VAL A 235 -0.02 -7.19 -4.47
CA VAL A 235 0.82 -6.47 -5.43
C VAL A 235 0.22 -5.07 -5.62
N PRO A 236 0.98 -3.98 -5.39
CA PRO A 236 0.45 -2.62 -5.41
C PRO A 236 -0.30 -2.26 -6.71
N LEU A 237 0.11 -2.83 -7.83
CA LEU A 237 -0.57 -2.70 -9.12
C LEU A 237 -1.97 -3.33 -9.10
N ARG A 238 -2.12 -4.52 -8.51
CA ARG A 238 -3.40 -5.20 -8.35
C ARG A 238 -4.34 -4.42 -7.44
N ILE A 239 -3.81 -3.81 -6.38
CA ILE A 239 -4.58 -2.91 -5.49
C ILE A 239 -5.08 -1.70 -6.26
N LEU A 240 -4.20 -1.02 -7.01
CA LEU A 240 -4.57 0.13 -7.82
C LEU A 240 -5.64 -0.23 -8.87
N TYR A 241 -5.45 -1.33 -9.59
CA TYR A 241 -6.42 -1.85 -10.55
C TYR A 241 -7.78 -2.14 -9.88
N ARG A 242 -7.80 -2.81 -8.73
CA ARG A 242 -9.05 -3.11 -8.00
C ARG A 242 -9.79 -1.84 -7.58
N LYS A 243 -9.07 -0.84 -7.05
CA LYS A 243 -9.67 0.47 -6.70
C LYS A 243 -10.25 1.18 -7.93
N SER A 244 -9.51 1.22 -9.04
CA SER A 244 -10.00 1.81 -10.29
C SER A 244 -11.22 1.06 -10.83
N ARG A 245 -11.21 -0.28 -10.81
CA ARG A 245 -12.35 -1.12 -11.22
C ARG A 245 -13.56 -0.89 -10.33
N ALA A 246 -13.38 -0.84 -9.01
CA ALA A 246 -14.45 -0.56 -8.05
C ALA A 246 -15.12 0.80 -8.34
N MET A 247 -14.34 1.85 -8.58
CA MET A 247 -14.90 3.16 -8.95
C MET A 247 -15.65 3.11 -10.29
N SER A 248 -15.14 2.35 -11.26
CA SER A 248 -15.82 2.15 -12.55
C SER A 248 -17.18 1.46 -12.39
N ILE A 249 -17.25 0.40 -11.58
CA ILE A 249 -18.50 -0.30 -11.24
C ILE A 249 -19.49 0.67 -10.59
N PHE A 250 -19.04 1.42 -9.57
CA PHE A 250 -19.87 2.39 -8.86
C PHE A 250 -20.43 3.48 -9.78
N VAL A 251 -19.60 4.05 -10.66
CA VAL A 251 -20.04 5.04 -11.64
C VAL A 251 -21.09 4.45 -12.58
N ASN A 252 -20.87 3.24 -13.10
CA ASN A 252 -21.78 2.59 -14.03
C ASN A 252 -23.13 2.24 -13.39
N LYS A 253 -23.14 1.81 -12.13
CA LYS A 253 -24.37 1.45 -11.41
C LYS A 253 -25.17 2.67 -10.96
N HIS A 254 -24.50 3.66 -10.36
CA HIS A 254 -25.19 4.70 -9.59
C HIS A 254 -25.16 6.09 -10.23
N MET A 255 -24.13 6.39 -11.01
CA MET A 255 -23.91 7.75 -11.54
C MET A 255 -24.46 7.94 -12.95
N VAL A 256 -24.69 6.87 -13.72
CA VAL A 256 -25.17 6.98 -15.11
C VAL A 256 -26.48 7.73 -15.22
N ARG A 257 -27.47 7.36 -14.40
CA ARG A 257 -28.80 7.99 -14.44
C ARG A 257 -28.79 9.40 -13.86
N ARG A 258 -28.00 9.62 -12.80
CA ARG A 258 -27.90 10.91 -12.09
C ARG A 258 -27.20 11.98 -12.93
N PHE A 259 -26.18 11.58 -13.70
CA PHE A 259 -25.38 12.46 -14.55
C PHE A 259 -25.57 12.16 -16.03
N ARG A 260 -26.81 11.87 -16.47
CA ARG A 260 -27.12 11.43 -17.85
C ARG A 260 -26.66 12.41 -18.95
N PHE A 261 -26.52 13.70 -18.61
CA PHE A 261 -26.09 14.77 -19.51
C PHE A 261 -24.60 15.09 -19.40
N PHE A 262 -23.91 14.50 -18.42
CA PHE A 262 -22.46 14.59 -18.32
C PHE A 262 -21.84 13.45 -19.14
N PRO A 263 -20.78 13.70 -19.92
CA PRO A 263 -20.07 12.64 -20.64
C PRO A 263 -19.34 11.72 -19.64
N LEU A 264 -20.02 10.68 -19.15
CA LEU A 264 -19.50 9.73 -18.15
C LEU A 264 -18.21 9.02 -18.59
N TRP A 265 -17.98 8.94 -19.90
CA TRP A 265 -16.71 8.46 -20.45
C TRP A 265 -15.52 9.33 -19.99
N LEU A 266 -15.71 10.62 -19.69
CA LEU A 266 -14.67 11.47 -19.08
C LEU A 266 -14.30 10.99 -17.68
N LEU A 267 -15.24 10.48 -16.87
CA LEU A 267 -14.92 9.92 -15.55
C LEU A 267 -14.10 8.64 -15.70
N GLN A 268 -14.49 7.77 -16.63
CA GLN A 268 -13.76 6.54 -16.92
C GLN A 268 -12.34 6.83 -17.44
N VAL A 269 -12.20 7.81 -18.35
CA VAL A 269 -10.90 8.31 -18.82
C VAL A 269 -10.11 8.92 -17.66
N GLY A 270 -10.73 9.73 -16.80
CA GLY A 270 -10.07 10.30 -15.62
C GLY A 270 -9.56 9.24 -14.65
N ILE A 271 -10.35 8.19 -14.38
CA ILE A 271 -9.95 7.03 -13.56
C ILE A 271 -8.75 6.31 -14.20
N ALA A 272 -8.79 6.07 -15.51
CA ALA A 272 -7.72 5.40 -16.25
C ALA A 272 -6.43 6.22 -16.30
N LEU A 273 -6.53 7.52 -16.59
CA LEU A 273 -5.40 8.46 -16.61
C LEU A 273 -4.75 8.58 -15.23
N TYR A 274 -5.55 8.69 -14.16
CA TYR A 274 -5.03 8.75 -12.80
C TYR A 274 -4.36 7.45 -12.37
N GLY A 275 -4.97 6.30 -12.70
CA GLY A 275 -4.36 4.99 -12.48
C GLY A 275 -3.00 4.89 -13.20
N THR A 276 -2.95 5.30 -14.46
CA THR A 276 -1.74 5.31 -15.28
C THR A 276 -0.68 6.26 -14.72
N PHE A 277 -1.06 7.48 -14.34
CA PHE A 277 -0.15 8.44 -13.72
C PHE A 277 0.43 7.91 -12.40
N ARG A 278 -0.40 7.34 -11.51
CA ARG A 278 0.06 6.77 -10.25
C ARG A 278 1.00 5.59 -10.47
N PHE A 279 0.75 4.79 -11.50
CA PHE A 279 1.64 3.72 -11.94
C PHE A 279 2.99 4.28 -12.42
N LEU A 280 2.98 5.20 -13.40
CA LEU A 280 4.19 5.80 -13.95
C LEU A 280 5.01 6.55 -12.88
N ALA A 281 4.35 7.32 -12.01
CA ALA A 281 5.01 8.03 -10.92
C ALA A 281 5.61 7.08 -9.87
N ARG A 282 5.04 5.88 -9.68
CA ARG A 282 5.63 4.85 -8.82
C ARG A 282 6.84 4.21 -9.49
N THR A 283 6.71 3.79 -10.74
CA THR A 283 7.80 3.20 -11.53
C THR A 283 8.96 4.18 -11.66
N GLY A 284 8.68 5.45 -11.96
CA GLY A 284 9.66 6.52 -12.02
C GLY A 284 10.38 6.71 -10.68
N ARG A 285 9.67 6.75 -9.55
CA ARG A 285 10.30 6.81 -8.21
C ARG A 285 11.13 5.57 -7.87
N ALA A 286 10.74 4.39 -8.34
CA ALA A 286 11.51 3.17 -8.14
C ALA A 286 12.79 3.15 -8.98
N LEU A 287 12.75 3.72 -10.19
CA LEU A 287 13.91 3.81 -11.09
C LEU A 287 14.79 5.04 -10.84
N ALA A 288 14.29 6.06 -10.12
CA ALA A 288 15.01 7.31 -9.91
C ALA A 288 16.39 7.11 -9.29
N MET A 289 16.49 6.36 -8.17
CA MET A 289 17.79 6.13 -7.52
C MET A 289 18.75 5.29 -8.38
N PRO A 290 18.32 4.15 -8.97
CA PRO A 290 19.17 3.42 -9.93
C PRO A 290 19.67 4.29 -11.10
N LEU A 291 18.83 5.17 -11.65
CA LEU A 291 19.22 6.05 -12.75
C LEU A 291 20.21 7.14 -12.31
N ILE A 292 20.02 7.71 -11.11
CA ILE A 292 20.98 8.67 -10.52
C ILE A 292 22.32 7.98 -10.31
N ASP A 293 22.32 6.80 -9.68
CA ASP A 293 23.55 6.02 -9.45
C ASP A 293 24.22 5.62 -10.76
N ALA A 294 23.44 5.21 -11.77
CA ALA A 294 23.97 4.91 -13.10
C ALA A 294 24.69 6.14 -13.69
N GLY A 295 24.07 7.31 -13.59
CA GLY A 295 24.68 8.58 -14.01
C GLY A 295 25.96 8.89 -13.25
N LEU A 296 25.96 8.77 -11.91
CA LEU A 296 27.14 9.01 -11.07
C LEU A 296 28.28 8.04 -11.39
N VAL A 297 27.98 6.75 -11.55
CA VAL A 297 28.98 5.73 -11.92
C VAL A 297 29.54 6.01 -13.31
N LEU A 298 28.71 6.32 -14.30
CA LEU A 298 29.16 6.67 -15.65
C LEU A 298 30.04 7.93 -15.66
N CYS A 299 29.64 8.98 -14.93
CA CYS A 299 30.43 10.19 -14.76
C CYS A 299 31.77 9.90 -14.07
N GLY A 300 31.76 9.11 -13.00
CA GLY A 300 32.96 8.70 -12.28
C GLY A 300 33.92 7.87 -13.14
N LEU A 301 33.39 6.92 -13.92
CA LEU A 301 34.18 6.12 -14.87
C LEU A 301 34.79 7.00 -15.96
N LYS A 302 34.02 7.91 -16.56
CA LYS A 302 34.52 8.85 -17.57
C LYS A 302 35.58 9.77 -17.00
N LEU A 303 35.36 10.33 -15.81
CA LEU A 303 36.32 11.19 -15.13
C LEU A 303 37.60 10.42 -14.79
N GLY A 304 37.47 9.20 -14.25
CA GLY A 304 38.60 8.34 -13.92
C GLY A 304 39.44 8.00 -15.15
N LEU A 305 38.80 7.67 -16.28
CA LEU A 305 39.48 7.45 -17.56
C LEU A 305 40.14 8.72 -18.10
N ALA A 306 39.43 9.85 -18.08
CA ALA A 306 39.95 11.13 -18.54
C ALA A 306 41.21 11.53 -17.74
N MET A 307 41.16 11.43 -16.40
CA MET A 307 42.32 11.69 -15.55
C MET A 307 43.44 10.68 -15.78
N ARG A 308 43.10 9.39 -15.91
CA ARG A 308 44.07 8.31 -16.10
C ARG A 308 44.88 8.47 -17.38
N TYR A 309 44.24 8.93 -18.44
CA TYR A 309 44.83 9.07 -19.78
C TYR A 309 45.18 10.52 -20.15
N HIS A 310 45.07 11.47 -19.21
CA HIS A 310 45.46 12.85 -19.44
C HIS A 310 46.97 12.99 -19.55
N GLN A 311 47.46 13.56 -20.65
CA GLN A 311 48.90 13.67 -20.92
C GLN A 311 49.65 14.44 -19.83
N GLU A 312 49.07 15.52 -19.30
CA GLU A 312 49.71 16.33 -18.24
C GLU A 312 49.77 15.63 -16.88
N LEU A 313 48.96 14.57 -16.65
CA LEU A 313 48.97 13.81 -15.41
C LEU A 313 49.99 12.66 -15.44
N ALA A 314 50.59 12.35 -16.60
CA ALA A 314 51.59 11.30 -16.72
C ALA A 314 52.78 11.47 -15.76
N PRO A 315 53.42 12.67 -15.60
CA PRO A 315 54.53 12.85 -14.66
C PRO A 315 54.12 12.58 -13.20
N PHE A 316 52.87 12.85 -12.84
CA PHE A 316 52.34 12.52 -11.52
C PHE A 316 52.19 11.00 -11.32
N ILE A 317 51.70 10.28 -12.33
CA ILE A 317 51.60 8.82 -12.30
C ILE A 317 53.00 8.16 -12.17
N TYR A 318 54.01 8.68 -12.86
CA TYR A 318 55.41 8.22 -12.71
C TYR A 318 55.93 8.40 -11.28
N ARG A 319 55.60 9.51 -10.61
CA ARG A 319 55.98 9.73 -9.20
C ARG A 319 55.32 8.72 -8.26
N ILE A 320 54.06 8.38 -8.50
CA ILE A 320 53.36 7.32 -7.73
C ILE A 320 54.06 5.97 -7.93
N GLU A 321 54.43 5.63 -9.16
CA GLU A 321 55.16 4.39 -9.45
C GLU A 321 56.51 4.33 -8.72
N GLN A 322 57.29 5.42 -8.78
CA GLN A 322 58.57 5.52 -8.07
C GLN A 322 58.39 5.35 -6.55
N ALA A 323 57.39 6.02 -5.96
CA ALA A 323 57.09 5.89 -4.54
C ALA A 323 56.64 4.47 -4.16
N GLY A 324 55.82 3.82 -4.99
CA GLY A 324 55.40 2.44 -4.77
C GLY A 324 56.57 1.46 -4.81
N ASN A 325 57.45 1.59 -5.81
CA ASN A 325 58.65 0.77 -5.93
C ASN A 325 59.63 1.00 -4.75
N LEU A 326 59.75 2.23 -4.26
CA LEU A 326 60.53 2.55 -3.05
C LEU A 326 59.96 1.87 -1.79
N LEU A 327 58.65 1.67 -1.72
CA LEU A 327 57.97 0.93 -0.66
C LEU A 327 57.98 -0.59 -0.88
N GLY A 328 58.68 -1.09 -1.91
CA GLY A 328 58.74 -2.51 -2.24
C GLY A 328 57.47 -3.08 -2.88
N LEU A 329 56.51 -2.22 -3.26
CA LEU A 329 55.33 -2.61 -3.99
C LEU A 329 55.71 -2.69 -5.47
N ALA A 330 55.81 -3.89 -6.04
CA ALA A 330 56.16 -4.10 -7.46
C ALA A 330 55.02 -3.64 -8.39
N VAL A 331 54.84 -2.32 -8.52
CA VAL A 331 53.76 -1.68 -9.26
C VAL A 331 54.25 -1.03 -10.55
N GLN A 332 53.52 -1.23 -11.65
CA GLN A 332 53.83 -0.61 -12.96
C GLN A 332 52.62 0.10 -13.59
N PRO A 333 52.04 1.12 -12.94
CA PRO A 333 50.92 1.87 -13.50
C PRO A 333 51.30 2.61 -14.79
N THR A 334 52.56 2.94 -15.06
CA THR A 334 52.94 3.70 -16.28
C THR A 334 52.88 2.90 -17.57
N ARG A 335 52.75 1.56 -17.49
CA ARG A 335 52.60 0.66 -18.65
C ARG A 335 51.34 0.93 -19.49
N TRP A 336 50.35 1.61 -18.91
CA TRP A 336 49.03 1.84 -19.51
C TRP A 336 48.64 3.33 -19.43
N LEU A 337 49.44 4.18 -20.08
CA LEU A 337 49.20 5.64 -20.20
C LEU A 337 48.54 6.03 -21.53
N VAL A 338 48.39 5.08 -22.45
CA VAL A 338 47.63 5.27 -23.69
C VAL A 338 46.37 4.41 -23.59
N PRO A 339 45.18 4.95 -23.89
CA PRO A 339 43.96 4.17 -23.86
C PRO A 339 44.03 3.02 -24.88
N PRO A 340 43.44 1.86 -24.58
CA PRO A 340 43.33 0.77 -25.55
C PRO A 340 42.62 1.24 -26.82
N PRO A 341 43.00 0.73 -28.01
CA PRO A 341 42.36 1.07 -29.28
C PRO A 341 41.01 0.36 -29.43
N TYR A 342 40.13 0.51 -28.44
CA TYR A 342 38.78 -0.03 -28.45
C TYR A 342 37.90 0.75 -29.43
N SER A 343 37.07 0.02 -30.17
CA SER A 343 35.96 0.60 -30.91
C SER A 343 34.93 1.25 -29.98
N ASP A 344 34.08 2.12 -30.52
CA ASP A 344 32.99 2.75 -29.76
C ASP A 344 32.08 1.72 -29.08
N LEU A 345 31.82 0.58 -29.74
CA LEU A 345 31.01 -0.50 -29.19
C LEU A 345 31.70 -1.16 -27.99
N GLN A 346 33.01 -1.36 -28.05
CA GLN A 346 33.77 -1.93 -26.94
C GLN A 346 33.83 -0.96 -25.75
N TRP A 347 33.99 0.33 -25.99
CA TRP A 347 33.88 1.34 -24.93
C TRP A 347 32.48 1.38 -24.32
N ALA A 348 31.44 1.34 -25.14
CA ALA A 348 30.06 1.27 -24.67
C ALA A 348 29.82 0.01 -23.80
N ALA A 349 30.39 -1.14 -24.20
CA ALA A 349 30.33 -2.36 -23.41
C ALA A 349 31.07 -2.22 -22.07
N VAL A 350 32.26 -1.61 -22.05
CA VAL A 350 33.02 -1.34 -20.81
C VAL A 350 32.21 -0.49 -19.84
N TYR A 351 31.65 0.63 -20.31
CA TYR A 351 30.82 1.50 -19.48
C TYR A 351 29.54 0.80 -19.02
N GLY A 352 28.80 0.20 -19.95
CA GLY A 352 27.52 -0.44 -19.66
C GLY A 352 27.64 -1.61 -18.70
N ALA A 353 28.60 -2.52 -18.94
CA ALA A 353 28.82 -3.68 -18.09
C ALA A 353 29.30 -3.26 -16.69
N SER A 354 30.21 -2.30 -16.60
CA SER A 354 30.70 -1.81 -15.30
C SER A 354 29.57 -1.17 -14.51
N THR A 355 28.78 -0.29 -15.12
CA THR A 355 27.63 0.34 -14.47
C THR A 355 26.60 -0.70 -14.03
N LEU A 356 26.30 -1.71 -14.88
CA LEU A 356 25.37 -2.77 -14.51
C LEU A 356 25.84 -3.56 -13.29
N VAL A 357 27.14 -3.87 -13.17
CA VAL A 357 27.71 -4.55 -12.01
C VAL A 357 27.52 -3.72 -10.73
N TRP A 358 27.79 -2.42 -10.78
CA TRP A 358 27.57 -1.53 -9.63
C TRP A 358 26.09 -1.49 -9.22
N LEU A 359 25.18 -1.31 -10.18
CA LEU A 359 23.74 -1.29 -9.93
C LEU A 359 23.25 -2.62 -9.34
N LEU A 360 23.76 -3.75 -9.83
CA LEU A 360 23.42 -5.08 -9.30
C LEU A 360 23.92 -5.24 -7.87
N ALA A 361 25.13 -4.79 -7.55
CA ALA A 361 25.67 -4.82 -6.20
C ALA A 361 24.83 -3.97 -5.22
N PHE A 362 24.43 -2.76 -5.64
CA PHE A 362 23.56 -1.90 -4.84
C PHE A 362 22.16 -2.50 -4.65
N TYR A 363 21.62 -3.13 -5.68
CA TYR A 363 20.36 -3.87 -5.60
C TYR A 363 20.46 -5.05 -4.62
N MET A 364 21.50 -5.88 -4.73
CA MET A 364 21.73 -7.03 -3.83
C MET A 364 21.93 -6.62 -2.37
N SER A 365 22.57 -5.47 -2.12
CA SER A 365 22.71 -4.90 -0.77
C SER A 365 21.40 -4.30 -0.21
N GLY A 366 20.34 -4.25 -1.03
CA GLY A 366 19.02 -3.75 -0.65
C GLY A 366 18.90 -2.24 -0.64
N LEU A 367 19.81 -1.51 -1.30
CA LEU A 367 19.84 -0.04 -1.29
C LEU A 367 18.66 0.60 -2.03
N TYR A 368 18.02 -0.15 -2.94
CA TYR A 368 16.87 0.33 -3.71
C TYR A 368 15.50 -0.03 -3.11
N ASP A 369 15.45 -0.96 -2.16
CA ASP A 369 14.20 -1.46 -1.58
C ASP A 369 14.19 -1.34 -0.03
N ARG A 370 14.93 -2.21 0.66
CA ARG A 370 14.79 -2.48 2.10
C ARG A 370 15.61 -1.53 2.96
N ARG A 371 16.73 -1.03 2.44
CA ARG A 371 17.79 -0.36 3.21
C ARG A 371 18.19 0.96 2.56
N ARG A 372 17.18 1.68 2.06
CA ARG A 372 17.36 3.00 1.46
C ARG A 372 18.10 3.92 2.42
N TYR A 373 19.08 4.65 1.90
CA TYR A 373 19.88 5.64 2.63
C TYR A 373 20.77 5.09 3.76
N SER A 374 20.93 3.77 3.88
CA SER A 374 21.79 3.18 4.91
C SER A 374 23.27 3.28 4.52
N VAL A 375 24.02 4.11 5.24
CA VAL A 375 25.48 4.29 5.01
C VAL A 375 26.23 2.97 5.14
N ALA A 376 25.93 2.16 6.16
CA ALA A 376 26.60 0.88 6.39
C ALA A 376 26.42 -0.09 5.20
N TRP A 377 25.19 -0.18 4.67
CA TRP A 377 24.90 -1.04 3.52
C TRP A 377 25.38 -0.44 2.20
N SER A 378 25.55 0.88 2.11
CA SER A 378 26.24 1.51 0.99
C SER A 378 27.70 1.07 0.92
N VAL A 379 28.41 1.02 2.06
CA VAL A 379 29.79 0.49 2.10
C VAL A 379 29.84 -0.97 1.64
N VAL A 380 28.91 -1.81 2.11
CA VAL A 380 28.82 -3.22 1.66
C VAL A 380 28.57 -3.31 0.16
N GLY A 381 27.61 -2.54 -0.37
CA GLY A 381 27.32 -2.47 -1.80
C GLY A 381 28.53 -2.02 -2.62
N VAL A 382 29.28 -1.03 -2.14
CA VAL A 382 30.49 -0.57 -2.82
C VAL A 382 31.57 -1.64 -2.84
N THR A 383 31.81 -2.30 -1.70
CA THR A 383 32.80 -3.39 -1.60
C THR A 383 32.45 -4.57 -2.50
N LEU A 384 31.17 -4.97 -2.55
CA LEU A 384 30.69 -6.01 -3.45
C LEU A 384 30.86 -5.61 -4.92
N GLY A 385 30.44 -4.39 -5.28
CA GLY A 385 30.60 -3.87 -6.64
C GLY A 385 32.07 -3.86 -7.08
N PHE A 386 32.97 -3.40 -6.20
CA PHE A 386 34.40 -3.44 -6.45
C PHE A 386 34.92 -4.86 -6.66
N ALA A 387 34.58 -5.81 -5.77
CA ALA A 387 34.99 -7.21 -5.91
C ALA A 387 34.50 -7.83 -7.22
N PHE A 388 33.25 -7.56 -7.62
CA PHE A 388 32.71 -8.04 -8.89
C PHE A 388 33.39 -7.41 -10.11
N ILE A 389 33.69 -6.11 -10.08
CA ILE A 389 34.45 -5.45 -11.14
C ILE A 389 35.84 -6.07 -11.28
N VAL A 390 36.55 -6.28 -10.16
CA VAL A 390 37.88 -6.92 -10.18
C VAL A 390 37.80 -8.34 -10.75
N MET A 391 36.79 -9.12 -10.34
CA MET A 391 36.56 -10.46 -10.87
C MET A 391 36.25 -10.45 -12.38
N LEU A 392 35.37 -9.56 -12.83
CA LEU A 392 35.02 -9.43 -14.25
C LEU A 392 36.25 -9.08 -15.07
N VAL A 393 37.07 -8.14 -14.59
CA VAL A 393 38.32 -7.73 -15.25
C VAL A 393 39.37 -8.86 -15.27
N PHE A 394 39.37 -9.76 -14.28
CA PHE A 394 40.25 -10.94 -14.25
C PHE A 394 39.92 -11.93 -15.38
N PHE A 395 38.63 -12.20 -15.62
CA PHE A 395 38.19 -13.14 -16.66
C PHE A 395 38.15 -12.52 -18.06
N PHE A 396 37.76 -11.24 -18.19
CA PHE A 396 37.64 -10.54 -19.48
C PHE A 396 38.87 -9.66 -19.75
N LYS A 397 40.05 -10.29 -19.83
CA LYS A 397 41.34 -9.60 -20.01
C LYS A 397 41.38 -8.67 -21.23
N ALA A 398 40.63 -8.97 -22.29
CA ALA A 398 40.54 -8.18 -23.51
C ALA A 398 39.83 -6.82 -23.34
N TYR A 399 39.11 -6.62 -22.23
CA TYR A 399 38.39 -5.38 -21.90
C TYR A 399 39.02 -4.62 -20.72
N ASN A 400 40.19 -5.07 -20.26
CA ASN A 400 40.88 -4.47 -19.13
C ASN A 400 41.61 -3.18 -19.56
N PHE A 401 41.19 -2.04 -19.03
CA PHE A 401 41.76 -0.72 -19.34
C PHE A 401 42.59 -0.13 -18.19
N SER A 402 42.79 -0.86 -17.09
CA SER A 402 43.52 -0.35 -15.92
C SER A 402 44.05 -1.52 -15.10
N ARG A 403 45.36 -1.73 -15.10
CA ARG A 403 46.04 -2.54 -14.08
C ARG A 403 46.70 -1.61 -13.07
N LEU A 404 46.34 -1.73 -11.79
CA LEU A 404 47.35 -1.68 -10.74
C LEU A 404 48.02 -3.04 -10.75
N ALA A 405 49.00 -3.21 -11.64
CA ALA A 405 49.75 -4.46 -11.71
C ALA A 405 50.66 -4.51 -10.49
N ALA A 406 50.23 -5.14 -9.40
CA ALA A 406 51.19 -5.94 -8.64
C ALA A 406 51.55 -7.11 -9.57
N VAL A 407 52.83 -7.22 -9.93
CA VAL A 407 53.36 -8.32 -10.74
C VAL A 407 53.22 -9.64 -9.99
#